data_AF-X1NVV8-F1
#
_entry.id   AF-X1NVV8-F1
#
_cell.length_a   1.000
_cell.length_b   1.000
_cell.length_c   1.000
_cell.angle_alpha   90.00
_cell.angle_beta   90.00
_cell.angle_gamma   90.00
#
_symmetry.space_group_name_H-M   'P 1'
#
loop_
_entity.id
_entity.type
_entity.pdbx_description
1 polymer ?
#
loop_
_entity_poly.entity_id
_entity_poly.type
_entity_poly.pdbx_seq_one_letter_code
_entity_poly.pdbx_strand_id
1 'polypeptide(L)'
;LIFIMRDVPRAKRDRTTARNILERHSTSSKVIKPPLDMDFLRRVIIYARKNFDPKLDDKEAMKAIEDFFVDWRGVAERGEAPLPITVRQLETIVRMAKANARMRLSDRVTVEDANRAIMLIKRPLQGFGVDTDVLMIKDKSQQDNIRRVLDIIKE
;
A
#
# COMPACT_ATOMS: atom_id res chain seq x y z
N LEU A 1 -4.32 -8.65 4.27
CA LEU A 1 -3.13 -7.76 4.28
C LEU A 1 -2.64 -7.60 5.70
N ILE A 2 -1.34 -7.77 5.93
CA ILE A 2 -0.72 -7.57 7.24
C ILE A 2 0.38 -6.53 7.04
N PHE A 3 0.31 -5.40 7.74
CA PHE A 3 1.37 -4.40 7.74
C PHE A 3 2.24 -4.61 8.97
N ILE A 4 3.51 -4.98 8.76
CA ILE A 4 4.45 -5.16 9.86
C ILE A 4 4.91 -3.79 10.34
N MET A 5 4.73 -3.54 11.63
CA MET A 5 5.30 -2.40 12.32
C MET A 5 6.65 -2.83 12.89
N ARG A 6 7.74 -2.24 12.38
CA ARG A 6 9.09 -2.44 12.92
C ARG A 6 9.44 -1.27 13.81
N ASP A 7 9.89 -1.56 15.03
CA ASP A 7 10.50 -0.55 15.88
C ASP A 7 11.95 -0.34 15.44
N VAL A 8 12.25 0.84 14.92
CA VAL A 8 13.58 1.20 14.43
C VAL A 8 14.02 2.43 15.20
N PRO A 9 15.01 2.32 16.11
CA PRO A 9 15.44 3.44 16.94
C PRO A 9 15.99 4.56 16.05
N ARG A 10 15.42 5.75 16.19
CA ARG A 10 15.82 6.95 15.45
C ARG A 10 15.78 8.13 16.40
N ALA A 11 16.93 8.47 16.97
CA ALA A 11 17.09 9.49 18.01
C ALA A 11 16.29 10.79 17.77
N LYS A 12 16.25 11.30 16.53
CA LYS A 12 15.47 12.50 16.17
C LYS A 12 13.95 12.29 16.29
N ARG A 13 13.41 11.17 15.82
CA ARG A 13 11.97 10.86 15.90
C ARG A 13 11.59 10.53 17.34
N ASP A 14 12.40 9.72 18.00
CA ASP A 14 12.14 9.26 19.37
C ASP A 14 12.13 10.45 20.34
N ARG A 15 13.05 11.41 20.16
CA ARG A 15 13.05 12.66 20.93
C ARG A 15 11.78 13.49 20.72
N THR A 16 11.29 13.61 19.49
CA THR A 16 10.02 14.31 19.21
C THR A 16 8.82 13.59 19.84
N THR A 17 8.76 12.26 19.72
CA THR A 17 7.71 11.45 20.33
C THR A 17 7.72 11.59 21.85
N ALA A 18 8.88 11.42 22.48
CA ALA A 18 9.06 11.55 23.92
C ALA A 18 8.67 12.96 24.40
N ARG A 19 9.12 14.00 23.69
CA ARG A 19 8.76 15.40 23.99
C ARG A 19 7.25 15.60 23.96
N ASN A 20 6.58 15.15 22.91
CA ASN A 20 5.11 15.26 22.79
C ASN A 20 4.37 14.53 23.92
N ILE A 21 4.88 13.38 24.37
CA ILE A 21 4.28 12.64 25.50
C ILE A 21 4.47 13.41 26.80
N LEU A 22 5.68 13.88 27.09
CA LEU A 22 5.99 14.64 28.31
C LEU A 22 5.20 15.96 28.38
N GLU A 23 5.13 16.71 27.28
CA GLU A 23 4.36 17.97 27.21
C GLU A 23 2.85 17.78 27.46
N ARG A 24 2.30 16.61 27.08
CA ARG A 24 0.90 16.25 27.36
C ARG A 24 0.62 15.98 28.83
N HIS A 25 1.64 15.56 29.60
CA HIS A 25 1.50 15.28 31.03
C HIS A 25 1.84 16.50 31.91
N SER A 26 2.59 17.49 31.41
CA SER A 26 3.03 18.66 32.19
C SER A 26 2.11 19.89 32.10
N THR A 27 1.24 19.96 31.09
CA THR A 27 0.40 21.15 30.81
C THR A 27 -1.04 20.70 30.54
N SER A 28 -2.04 21.52 30.88
CA SER A 28 -3.43 21.27 30.47
C SER A 28 -3.48 21.04 28.95
N SER A 29 -3.74 19.80 28.57
CA SER A 29 -3.74 19.27 27.20
C SER A 29 -4.08 20.31 26.13
N LYS A 30 -3.10 20.70 25.30
CA LYS A 30 -3.40 21.23 23.97
C LYS A 30 -3.99 20.07 23.15
N VAL A 31 -5.32 19.97 23.16
CA VAL A 31 -6.04 19.05 22.27
C VAL A 31 -5.71 19.51 20.85
N ILE A 32 -4.89 18.74 20.14
CA ILE A 32 -4.65 18.98 18.72
C ILE A 32 -5.98 18.71 18.02
N LYS A 33 -6.73 19.78 17.72
CA LYS A 33 -7.98 19.65 17.01
C LYS A 33 -7.65 19.25 15.56
N PRO A 34 -8.11 18.10 15.08
CA PRO A 34 -7.92 17.74 13.68
C PRO A 34 -8.62 18.76 12.78
N PRO A 35 -8.13 18.97 11.55
CA PRO A 35 -8.74 19.91 10.61
C PRO A 35 -10.15 19.49 10.21
N LEU A 36 -10.47 18.20 10.31
CA LEU A 36 -11.79 17.65 10.01
C LEU A 36 -12.48 17.23 11.29
N ASP A 37 -13.74 17.63 11.41
CA ASP A 37 -14.62 17.20 12.48
C ASP A 37 -14.93 15.69 12.38
N MET A 38 -15.03 15.03 13.54
CA MET A 38 -15.22 13.59 13.60
C MET A 38 -16.62 13.18 13.13
N ASP A 39 -17.65 14.00 13.41
CA ASP A 39 -19.01 13.71 12.95
C ASP A 39 -19.15 13.92 11.45
N PHE A 40 -18.47 14.92 10.90
CA PHE A 40 -18.37 15.09 9.45
C PHE A 40 -17.74 13.86 8.77
N LEU A 41 -16.58 13.39 9.25
CA LEU A 41 -15.93 12.18 8.71
C LEU A 41 -16.85 10.96 8.77
N ARG A 42 -17.56 10.76 9.89
CA ARG A 42 -18.51 9.65 10.03
C ARG A 42 -19.64 9.74 9.00
N ARG A 43 -20.22 10.94 8.80
CA ARG A 43 -21.27 11.17 7.79
C ARG A 43 -20.77 10.89 6.38
N VAL A 44 -19.56 11.32 6.03
CA VAL A 44 -18.95 11.06 4.71
C VAL A 44 -18.76 9.56 4.47
N ILE A 45 -18.25 8.80 5.45
CA ILE A 45 -18.08 7.35 5.31
C ILE A 45 -19.43 6.65 5.09
N ILE A 46 -20.47 7.05 5.83
CA ILE A 46 -21.82 6.48 5.68
C ILE A 46 -22.38 6.82 4.29
N TYR A 47 -22.25 8.08 3.85
CA TYR A 47 -22.70 8.54 2.55
C TYR A 47 -22.00 7.77 1.41
N ALA A 48 -20.67 7.63 1.48
CA ALA A 48 -19.87 6.89 0.51
C ALA A 48 -20.32 5.43 0.39
N ARG A 49 -20.60 4.77 1.53
CA ARG A 49 -21.04 3.37 1.57
C ARG A 49 -22.46 3.15 1.02
N LYS A 50 -23.35 4.12 1.20
CA LYS A 50 -24.75 4.00 0.78
C LYS A 50 -24.98 4.32 -0.70
N ASN A 51 -24.24 5.29 -1.23
CA ASN A 51 -24.55 5.87 -2.55
C ASN A 51 -23.61 5.38 -3.66
N PHE A 52 -22.45 4.79 -3.34
CA PHE A 52 -21.47 4.40 -4.35
C PHE A 52 -21.16 2.91 -4.31
N ASP A 53 -21.37 2.24 -5.44
CA ASP A 53 -20.95 0.86 -5.69
C ASP A 53 -20.03 0.78 -6.92
N PRO A 54 -18.73 1.11 -6.74
CA PRO A 54 -17.86 1.34 -7.88
C PRO A 54 -17.70 0.10 -8.75
N LYS A 55 -17.87 0.29 -10.06
CA LYS A 55 -17.68 -0.76 -11.06
C LYS A 55 -16.27 -0.70 -11.62
N LEU A 56 -15.73 -1.88 -11.92
CA LEU A 56 -14.45 -2.03 -12.60
C LEU A 56 -14.76 -2.26 -14.08
N ASP A 57 -14.91 -1.18 -14.82
CA ASP A 57 -15.23 -1.15 -16.26
C ASP A 57 -14.16 -0.44 -17.10
N ASP A 58 -13.24 0.26 -16.43
CA ASP A 58 -12.06 0.85 -17.04
C ASP A 58 -11.08 -0.26 -17.51
N LYS A 59 -10.84 -0.31 -18.82
CA LYS A 59 -9.95 -1.28 -19.45
C LYS A 59 -8.50 -1.14 -18.97
N GLU A 60 -8.04 0.07 -18.70
CA GLU A 60 -6.68 0.31 -18.21
C GLU A 60 -6.53 -0.21 -16.79
N ALA A 61 -7.53 0.02 -15.94
CA ALA A 61 -7.56 -0.51 -14.58
C ALA A 61 -7.60 -2.05 -14.56
N MET A 62 -8.42 -2.66 -15.43
CA MET A 62 -8.48 -4.13 -15.57
C MET A 62 -7.14 -4.69 -16.02
N LYS A 63 -6.55 -4.09 -17.07
CA LYS A 63 -5.26 -4.52 -17.61
C LYS A 63 -4.15 -4.41 -16.57
N ALA A 64 -4.08 -3.32 -15.80
CA ALA A 64 -3.05 -3.16 -14.77
C ALA A 64 -3.12 -4.25 -13.69
N ILE A 65 -4.34 -4.65 -13.29
CA ILE A 65 -4.55 -5.73 -12.31
C ILE A 65 -4.18 -7.09 -12.90
N GLU A 66 -4.55 -7.35 -14.15
CA GLU A 66 -4.24 -8.58 -14.88
C GLU A 66 -2.73 -8.75 -15.07
N ASP A 67 -2.06 -7.73 -15.62
CA ASP A 67 -0.62 -7.71 -15.86
C ASP A 67 0.15 -7.96 -14.56
N PHE A 68 -0.24 -7.28 -13.47
CA PHE A 68 0.37 -7.51 -12.15
C PHE A 68 0.20 -8.95 -11.66
N PHE A 69 -0.98 -9.54 -11.83
CA PHE A 69 -1.25 -10.90 -11.38
C PHE A 69 -0.43 -11.93 -12.17
N VAL A 70 -0.40 -11.80 -13.51
CA VAL A 70 0.37 -12.69 -14.39
C VAL A 70 1.87 -12.56 -14.10
N ASP A 71 2.38 -11.34 -14.00
CA ASP A 71 3.79 -11.10 -13.72
C ASP A 71 4.19 -11.67 -12.37
N TRP A 72 3.39 -11.44 -11.31
CA TRP A 72 3.67 -11.99 -9.98
C TRP A 72 3.63 -13.53 -9.95
N ARG A 73 2.68 -14.16 -10.67
CA ARG A 73 2.64 -15.62 -10.83
C ARG A 73 3.91 -16.14 -11.49
N GLY A 74 4.43 -15.45 -12.50
CA GLY A 74 5.70 -15.79 -13.14
C GLY A 74 6.90 -15.71 -12.18
N VAL A 75 6.94 -14.72 -11.28
CA VAL A 75 7.97 -14.66 -10.22
C VAL A 75 7.87 -15.86 -9.27
N ALA A 76 6.66 -16.28 -8.93
CA ALA A 76 6.44 -17.43 -8.06
C ALA A 76 6.88 -18.74 -8.70
N GLU A 77 6.66 -18.93 -10.00
CA GLU A 77 7.13 -20.11 -10.75
C GLU A 77 8.66 -20.20 -10.81
N ARG A 78 9.38 -19.06 -10.83
CA ARG A 78 10.85 -19.04 -10.74
C ARG A 78 11.40 -19.38 -9.36
N GLY A 79 10.54 -19.56 -8.35
CA GLY A 79 10.96 -19.78 -6.95
C GLY A 79 11.54 -18.53 -6.28
N GLU A 80 11.41 -17.37 -6.91
CA GLU A 80 11.97 -16.10 -6.42
C GLU A 80 10.93 -15.30 -5.60
N ALA A 81 9.65 -15.67 -5.68
CA ALA A 81 8.62 -15.00 -4.91
C ALA A 81 8.65 -15.46 -3.44
N PRO A 82 8.79 -14.53 -2.47
CA PRO A 82 8.73 -14.87 -1.05
C PRO A 82 7.36 -15.40 -0.63
N LEU A 83 6.30 -15.01 -1.35
CA LEU A 83 4.93 -15.49 -1.15
C LEU A 83 4.25 -15.69 -2.51
N PRO A 84 3.62 -16.87 -2.75
CA PRO A 84 2.86 -17.11 -3.97
C PRO A 84 1.56 -16.29 -3.97
N ILE A 85 1.25 -15.64 -5.10
CA ILE A 85 -0.04 -14.97 -5.29
C ILE A 85 -1.12 -16.01 -5.66
N THR A 86 -2.30 -15.83 -5.08
CA THR A 86 -3.48 -16.69 -5.31
C THR A 86 -4.63 -15.86 -5.86
N VAL A 87 -5.66 -16.52 -6.42
CA VAL A 87 -6.88 -15.85 -6.91
C VAL A 87 -7.55 -15.01 -5.81
N ARG A 88 -7.44 -15.42 -4.54
CA ARG A 88 -7.93 -14.62 -3.40
C ARG A 88 -7.25 -13.25 -3.28
N GLN A 89 -5.96 -13.17 -3.63
CA GLN A 89 -5.24 -11.89 -3.62
C GLN A 89 -5.67 -11.01 -4.79
N LEU A 90 -5.97 -11.60 -5.96
CA LEU A 90 -6.56 -10.87 -7.08
C LEU A 90 -7.90 -10.23 -6.70
N GLU A 91 -8.81 -11.00 -6.09
CA GLU A 91 -10.06 -10.47 -5.56
C GLU A 91 -9.85 -9.37 -4.51
N THR A 92 -8.80 -9.52 -3.69
CA THR A 92 -8.43 -8.51 -2.68
C THR A 92 -8.02 -7.20 -3.35
N ILE A 93 -7.22 -7.25 -4.42
CA ILE A 93 -6.83 -6.06 -5.21
C ILE A 93 -8.06 -5.36 -5.76
N VAL A 94 -8.97 -6.11 -6.40
CA VAL A 94 -10.21 -5.55 -6.95
C VAL A 94 -11.05 -4.89 -5.85
N ARG A 95 -11.17 -5.53 -4.67
CA ARG A 95 -11.91 -4.98 -3.53
C ARG A 95 -11.27 -3.69 -3.01
N MET A 96 -9.94 -3.62 -2.98
CA MET A 96 -9.20 -2.44 -2.54
C MET A 96 -9.31 -1.29 -3.54
N ALA A 97 -9.23 -1.57 -4.84
CA ALA A 97 -9.42 -0.56 -5.89
C ALA A 97 -10.83 0.04 -5.82
N LYS A 98 -11.87 -0.80 -5.67
CA LYS A 98 -13.25 -0.36 -5.43
C LYS A 98 -13.38 0.46 -4.14
N ALA A 99 -12.72 0.06 -3.05
CA ALA A 99 -12.75 0.81 -1.81
C ALA A 99 -12.12 2.21 -1.96
N ASN A 100 -11.04 2.33 -2.75
CA ASN A 100 -10.39 3.61 -3.03
C ASN A 100 -11.29 4.52 -3.90
N ALA A 101 -11.88 3.97 -4.97
CA ALA A 101 -12.86 4.70 -5.78
C ALA A 101 -14.06 5.18 -4.96
N ARG A 102 -14.57 4.34 -4.05
CA ARG A 102 -15.64 4.70 -3.11
C ARG A 102 -15.25 5.84 -2.17
N MET A 103 -14.02 5.85 -1.67
CA MET A 103 -13.51 6.93 -0.81
C MET A 103 -13.42 8.26 -1.55
N ARG A 104 -13.18 8.23 -2.86
CA ARG A 104 -13.21 9.38 -3.78
C ARG A 104 -14.63 9.77 -4.21
N LEU A 105 -15.67 9.07 -3.72
CA LEU A 105 -17.07 9.29 -4.08
C LEU A 105 -17.30 9.12 -5.59
N SER A 106 -16.75 8.05 -6.17
CA SER A 106 -16.83 7.75 -7.59
C SER A 106 -17.38 6.35 -7.84
N ASP A 107 -18.32 6.22 -8.78
CA ASP A 107 -18.89 4.93 -9.19
C ASP A 107 -18.03 4.14 -10.18
N ARG A 108 -16.84 4.64 -10.51
CA ARG A 108 -15.92 4.00 -11.46
C ARG A 108 -14.54 3.85 -10.85
N VAL A 109 -13.99 2.64 -10.98
CA VAL A 109 -12.62 2.35 -10.62
C VAL A 109 -11.71 2.83 -11.74
N THR A 110 -10.73 3.66 -11.38
CA THR A 110 -9.73 4.20 -12.31
C THR A 110 -8.43 3.41 -12.27
N VAL A 111 -7.57 3.60 -13.26
CA VAL A 111 -6.22 3.00 -13.26
C VAL A 111 -5.40 3.42 -12.03
N GLU A 112 -5.58 4.64 -11.53
CA GLU A 112 -4.93 5.11 -10.31
C GLU A 112 -5.38 4.33 -9.07
N ASP A 113 -6.66 3.96 -9.01
CA ASP A 113 -7.18 3.14 -7.91
C ASP A 113 -6.60 1.73 -7.93
N ALA A 114 -6.49 1.14 -9.12
CA ALA A 114 -5.85 -0.16 -9.34
C ALA A 114 -4.38 -0.13 -8.93
N ASN A 115 -3.62 0.85 -9.42
CA ASN A 115 -2.21 1.03 -9.09
C ASN A 115 -1.99 1.23 -7.59
N ARG A 116 -2.87 1.99 -6.93
CA ARG A 116 -2.78 2.18 -5.47
C ARG A 116 -3.09 0.90 -4.69
N ALA A 117 -4.06 0.10 -5.14
CA ALA A 117 -4.34 -1.20 -4.55
C ALA A 117 -3.14 -2.15 -4.69
N ILE A 118 -2.54 -2.23 -5.88
CA ILE A 118 -1.34 -3.01 -6.18
C ILE A 118 -0.17 -2.58 -5.27
N MET A 119 0.08 -1.27 -5.17
CA MET A 119 1.12 -0.72 -4.28
C MET A 119 0.92 -1.17 -2.83
N LEU A 120 -0.31 -1.17 -2.33
CA LEU A 120 -0.61 -1.60 -0.96
C LEU A 120 -0.44 -3.12 -0.76
N ILE A 121 -0.65 -3.95 -1.80
CA ILE A 121 -0.32 -5.37 -1.76
C ILE A 121 1.20 -5.59 -1.69
N LYS A 122 1.98 -4.84 -2.45
CA LYS A 122 3.45 -4.96 -2.48
C LYS A 122 4.10 -4.51 -1.17
N ARG A 123 3.59 -3.45 -0.55
CA ARG A 123 4.27 -2.74 0.55
C ARG A 123 4.63 -3.59 1.78
N PRO A 124 3.77 -4.51 2.27
CA PRO A 124 4.15 -5.43 3.33
C PRO A 124 5.38 -6.29 3.02
N LEU A 125 5.59 -6.66 1.76
CA LEU A 125 6.68 -7.54 1.32
C LEU A 125 8.04 -6.84 1.41
N GLN A 126 8.09 -5.54 1.11
CA GLN A 126 9.25 -4.70 1.40
C GLN A 126 9.56 -4.67 2.91
N GLY A 127 8.53 -4.81 3.75
CA GLY A 127 8.64 -5.01 5.20
C GLY A 127 9.45 -6.25 5.59
N PHE A 128 9.40 -7.31 4.78
CA PHE A 128 10.16 -8.54 4.96
C PHE A 128 11.59 -8.47 4.36
N GLY A 129 12.03 -7.31 3.88
CA GLY A 129 13.33 -7.16 3.22
C GLY A 129 13.34 -7.65 1.76
N VAL A 130 12.16 -7.87 1.18
CA VAL A 130 12.01 -8.32 -0.19
C VAL A 130 11.75 -7.11 -1.09
N ASP A 131 12.70 -6.79 -1.97
CA ASP A 131 12.52 -5.78 -3.01
C ASP A 131 11.65 -6.32 -4.15
N THR A 132 10.34 -6.09 -4.02
CA THR A 132 9.32 -6.57 -4.96
C THR A 132 9.54 -6.05 -6.37
N ASP A 133 10.07 -4.84 -6.52
CA ASP A 133 10.22 -4.21 -7.84
C ASP A 133 11.39 -4.83 -8.62
N VAL A 134 12.46 -5.24 -7.94
CA VAL A 134 13.55 -6.02 -8.55
C VAL A 134 13.04 -7.41 -8.95
N LEU A 135 12.26 -8.07 -8.09
CA LEU A 135 11.71 -9.40 -8.37
C LEU A 135 10.80 -9.45 -9.61
N MET A 136 10.12 -8.36 -9.92
CA MET A 136 9.21 -8.29 -11.06
C MET A 136 9.90 -8.16 -12.42
N ILE A 137 11.19 -7.84 -12.46
CA ILE A 137 11.92 -7.74 -13.71
C ILE A 137 12.01 -9.13 -14.35
N LYS A 138 11.60 -9.23 -15.62
CA LYS A 138 11.51 -10.52 -16.33
C LYS A 138 12.89 -11.08 -16.70
N ASP A 139 13.87 -10.21 -16.96
CA ASP A 139 15.22 -10.58 -17.35
C ASP A 139 16.13 -10.74 -16.12
N LYS A 140 16.67 -11.95 -15.95
CA LYS A 140 17.55 -12.32 -14.83
C LYS A 140 18.89 -11.58 -14.86
N SER A 141 19.44 -11.31 -16.04
CA SER A 141 20.67 -10.52 -16.20
C SER A 141 20.47 -9.07 -15.73
N GLN A 142 19.32 -8.49 -16.08
CA GLN A 142 18.95 -7.15 -15.61
C GLN A 142 18.69 -7.11 -14.09
N GLN A 143 18.04 -8.14 -13.54
CA GLN A 143 17.88 -8.28 -12.09
C GLN A 143 19.21 -8.32 -11.36
N ASP A 144 20.16 -9.14 -11.83
CA ASP A 144 21.45 -9.31 -11.18
C ASP A 144 22.30 -8.04 -11.27
N ASN A 145 22.25 -7.32 -12.39
CA ASN A 145 22.90 -6.03 -12.53
C ASN A 145 22.34 -4.98 -11.56
N ILE A 146 21.01 -4.90 -11.42
CA ILE A 146 20.37 -3.95 -10.49
C ILE A 146 20.68 -4.31 -9.04
N ARG A 147 20.71 -5.59 -8.67
CA ARG A 147 21.12 -6.04 -7.33
C ARG A 147 22.54 -5.59 -7.00
N ARG A 148 23.50 -5.80 -7.91
CA ARG A 148 24.88 -5.33 -7.73
C ARG A 148 24.96 -3.82 -7.54
N VAL A 149 24.22 -3.04 -8.31
CA VAL A 149 24.20 -1.57 -8.17
C VAL A 149 23.60 -1.15 -6.82
N LEU A 150 22.51 -1.80 -6.39
CA LEU A 150 21.88 -1.50 -5.10
C LEU A 150 22.75 -1.85 -3.89
N ASP A 151 23.56 -2.91 -4.00
CA ASP A 151 24.52 -3.28 -2.96
C ASP A 151 25.65 -2.24 -2.84
N ILE A 152 26.17 -1.75 -3.97
CA ILE A 152 27.19 -0.68 -4.01
C ILE A 152 26.68 0.64 -3.41
N ILE A 153 25.41 0.98 -3.60
CA ILE A 153 24.83 2.24 -3.07
C ILE A 153 24.54 2.16 -1.56
N LYS A 154 24.42 0.94 -1.00
CA LYS A 154 24.19 0.73 0.43
C LYS A 154 25.49 0.67 1.26
N GLU A 155 26.63 0.46 0.62
CA GLU A 155 27.98 0.66 1.18
C GLU A 155 28.33 2.15 1.29
#